data_AF-A0A2A9EKA5-F1
#
_entry.id   AF-A0A2A9EKA5-F1
#
_cell.length_a   1.000
_cell.length_b   1.000
_cell.length_c   1.000
_cell.angle_alpha   90.00
_cell.angle_beta   90.00
_cell.angle_gamma   90.00
#
_symmetry.space_group_name_H-M   'P 1'
#
loop_
_entity.id
_entity.type
_entity.pdbx_description
1 polymer ?
#
loop_
_entity_poly.entity_id
_entity_poly.type
_entity_poly.pdbx_seq_one_letter_code
_entity_poly.pdbx_strand_id
1 'polypeptide(L)'
;MDQPTSGTPAHGSATAPTDRSSGSLPPTTARLLTVLLTAVMAVTLSVTGAAAPASASDASVADRIFTLLNQERAKAGLAPLQRVVELDSVAQAWSENQARVGRMSHNPDYSRQYPAGWRLAAENVAYASQSIATGDKFNSMWMNSQGHRENMLRPGLTHVGIGVATRNGLTFATQNFAQYPSSTVLTPTSPSVASSTVDRWSGADRYAVSAEVSERNFAPGVGVAYIANGLTSADALSGAPVAAADKAPVLLTHVGSLPGEVANELARLRPAKIVILGGTGSVSSAVQNKLGAYTSGPVERWAGGDRFETSAVISRANYPKPGVDVAYVANGLTSVDALSAAPVAGMQDAPVLLTRPDSLPGAVAAELDRLDPKKIVILGGTGAVSPGVQRQLDRYTASTTRWSGTDRYAVSVTVSRAAFPNGAGVVYVANGLTSADALSAAPVAGKNRAPVLLTQAGSMPAAVQAELKRLDPDRVVVLGGTGAVSATVQNQVASITR
;
A
#
# COMPACT_ATOMS: atom_id res chain seq x y z
N MET A 1 18.93 -39.73 -46.00
CA MET A 1 19.91 -39.30 -47.00
C MET A 1 20.72 -38.24 -46.30
N ASP A 2 22.00 -38.50 -46.01
CA ASP A 2 22.65 -37.98 -44.81
C ASP A 2 24.15 -37.75 -45.03
N GLN A 3 24.72 -36.75 -44.34
CA GLN A 3 26.15 -36.37 -44.32
C GLN A 3 26.77 -35.92 -45.67
N PRO A 4 27.99 -35.32 -45.70
CA PRO A 4 28.88 -34.82 -44.62
C PRO A 4 28.95 -33.25 -44.64
N THR A 5 29.76 -32.48 -43.88
CA THR A 5 31.18 -32.51 -43.42
C THR A 5 31.31 -31.67 -42.11
N SER A 6 32.00 -32.05 -41.01
CA SER A 6 33.41 -32.40 -40.73
C SER A 6 34.38 -31.19 -40.56
N GLY A 7 34.85 -30.93 -39.32
CA GLY A 7 35.89 -29.91 -39.01
C GLY A 7 36.26 -29.76 -37.51
N THR A 8 37.45 -30.22 -37.13
CA THR A 8 38.12 -30.11 -35.80
C THR A 8 39.65 -30.01 -36.04
N PRO A 9 40.58 -29.80 -35.06
CA PRO A 9 40.50 -29.87 -33.59
C PRO A 9 40.73 -28.46 -32.93
N ALA A 10 41.50 -28.13 -31.86
CA ALA A 10 42.53 -28.81 -31.05
C ALA A 10 42.80 -28.17 -29.66
N HIS A 11 43.98 -28.46 -29.09
CA HIS A 11 44.54 -28.10 -27.77
C HIS A 11 44.87 -26.60 -27.61
N GLY A 12 45.19 -26.04 -26.43
CA GLY A 12 45.48 -26.56 -25.07
C GLY A 12 45.91 -25.38 -24.14
N SER A 13 46.45 -25.49 -22.92
CA SER A 13 46.78 -26.59 -21.98
C SER A 13 46.91 -26.01 -20.54
N ALA A 14 47.27 -26.80 -19.52
CA ALA A 14 47.32 -26.37 -18.09
C ALA A 14 48.75 -26.15 -17.52
N THR A 15 48.87 -25.33 -16.44
CA THR A 15 49.98 -25.35 -15.46
C THR A 15 49.68 -24.56 -14.16
N ALA A 16 50.37 -24.93 -13.07
CA ALA A 16 50.42 -24.30 -11.72
C ALA A 16 51.57 -24.97 -10.91
N PRO A 17 51.86 -24.64 -9.62
CA PRO A 17 52.05 -23.35 -8.92
C PRO A 17 53.43 -23.26 -8.17
N THR A 18 53.78 -22.12 -7.55
CA THR A 18 54.87 -21.93 -6.51
C THR A 18 54.85 -20.49 -5.94
N ASP A 19 55.62 -20.08 -4.91
CA ASP A 19 55.68 -20.54 -3.49
C ASP A 19 56.22 -19.40 -2.55
N ARG A 20 55.93 -19.50 -1.24
CA ARG A 20 56.48 -18.85 0.01
C ARG A 20 57.39 -17.59 0.05
N SER A 21 56.93 -16.63 0.89
CA SER A 21 57.66 -15.97 2.02
C SER A 21 58.80 -14.96 1.68
N SER A 22 59.39 -14.16 2.60
CA SER A 22 59.32 -14.00 4.08
C SER A 22 59.73 -12.56 4.54
N GLY A 23 59.64 -12.22 5.83
CA GLY A 23 60.26 -11.00 6.42
C GLY A 23 59.79 -10.64 7.84
N SER A 24 60.69 -10.20 8.74
CA SER A 24 60.39 -9.92 10.17
C SER A 24 61.20 -8.75 10.79
N LEU A 25 60.91 -8.43 12.07
CA LEU A 25 61.24 -7.19 12.84
C LEU A 25 62.57 -7.28 13.67
N PRO A 26 62.80 -6.45 14.73
CA PRO A 26 63.24 -5.04 14.83
C PRO A 26 64.65 -4.93 15.52
N PRO A 27 65.10 -3.82 16.19
CA PRO A 27 64.86 -3.66 17.65
C PRO A 27 65.03 -2.26 18.37
N THR A 28 64.34 -2.06 19.52
CA THR A 28 64.74 -1.28 20.76
C THR A 28 65.03 0.25 20.72
N THR A 29 64.90 1.08 21.79
CA THR A 29 65.23 0.99 23.25
C THR A 29 64.32 1.93 24.14
N ALA A 30 63.87 1.54 25.36
CA ALA A 30 64.33 1.91 26.74
C ALA A 30 63.99 3.36 27.27
N ARG A 31 63.72 3.68 28.56
CA ARG A 31 63.44 2.96 29.85
C ARG A 31 62.90 3.94 30.94
N LEU A 32 62.06 3.45 31.90
CA LEU A 32 61.87 3.71 33.39
C LEU A 32 62.28 5.08 34.05
N LEU A 33 61.82 5.56 35.24
CA LEU A 33 61.18 4.97 36.46
C LEU A 33 60.50 6.07 37.37
N THR A 34 59.70 5.65 38.38
CA THR A 34 59.46 6.27 39.75
C THR A 34 58.00 6.59 40.14
N VAL A 35 57.69 6.56 41.45
CA VAL A 35 56.36 6.41 42.11
C VAL A 35 56.12 7.49 43.19
N LEU A 36 54.86 7.91 43.40
CA LEU A 36 54.35 8.27 44.73
C LEU A 36 52.82 8.07 44.86
N LEU A 37 52.33 7.86 46.08
CA LEU A 37 50.91 7.61 46.42
C LEU A 37 50.19 8.88 46.92
N THR A 38 48.90 8.99 46.59
CA THR A 38 47.85 9.52 47.51
C THR A 38 46.50 8.94 47.11
N ALA A 39 45.57 8.75 48.07
CA ALA A 39 44.31 8.04 47.85
C ALA A 39 43.08 8.96 47.88
N VAL A 40 42.08 8.66 47.05
CA VAL A 40 40.71 9.20 47.11
C VAL A 40 39.72 8.04 46.90
N MET A 41 38.51 8.17 47.47
CA MET A 41 37.50 7.11 47.59
C MET A 41 37.12 6.43 46.27
N ALA A 42 36.92 5.11 46.32
CA ALA A 42 36.14 4.39 45.32
C ALA A 42 34.64 4.64 45.55
N VAL A 43 34.03 5.47 44.70
CA VAL A 43 32.56 5.53 44.59
C VAL A 43 32.14 4.50 43.53
N THR A 44 31.64 3.35 43.97
CA THR A 44 31.06 2.35 43.07
C THR A 44 29.70 2.84 42.56
N LEU A 45 29.68 3.53 41.42
CA LEU A 45 28.43 3.73 40.69
C LEU A 45 27.95 2.37 40.17
N SER A 46 26.97 1.79 40.86
CA SER A 46 26.18 0.66 40.38
C SER A 46 25.30 1.12 39.21
N VAL A 47 25.89 1.23 38.01
CA VAL A 47 25.15 1.53 36.79
C VAL A 47 24.31 0.31 36.43
N THR A 48 23.09 0.26 36.94
CA THR A 48 22.02 -0.58 36.42
C THR A 48 21.75 -0.15 34.98
N GLY A 49 22.30 -0.89 34.02
CA GLY A 49 22.14 -0.60 32.60
C GLY A 49 20.69 -0.80 32.15
N ALA A 50 19.90 0.26 32.20
CA ALA A 50 18.60 0.31 31.56
C ALA A 50 18.78 0.06 30.05
N ALA A 51 17.91 -0.76 29.46
CA ALA A 51 17.89 -0.99 28.02
C ALA A 51 17.64 0.34 27.29
N ALA A 52 18.25 0.51 26.11
CA ALA A 52 17.94 1.66 25.27
C ALA A 52 16.52 1.48 24.71
N PRO A 53 15.66 2.52 24.71
CA PRO A 53 14.31 2.37 24.18
C PRO A 53 14.34 1.98 22.70
N ALA A 54 13.47 1.06 22.30
CA ALA A 54 13.31 0.61 20.92
C ALA A 54 13.04 1.80 19.97
N SER A 55 13.51 1.72 18.72
CA SER A 55 13.21 2.77 17.74
C SER A 55 11.71 2.80 17.41
N ALA A 56 11.16 3.95 17.03
CA ALA A 56 9.75 4.06 16.62
C ALA A 56 9.39 3.13 15.43
N SER A 57 10.37 2.83 14.57
CA SER A 57 10.28 1.81 13.52
C SER A 57 10.22 0.38 14.07
N ASP A 58 11.05 0.02 15.05
CA ASP A 58 11.01 -1.31 15.68
C ASP A 58 9.70 -1.51 16.46
N ALA A 59 9.23 -0.46 17.16
CA ALA A 59 7.98 -0.48 17.92
C ALA A 59 6.74 -0.73 17.02
N SER A 60 6.63 -0.01 15.89
CA SER A 60 5.53 -0.21 14.94
C SER A 60 5.58 -1.58 14.23
N VAL A 61 6.77 -2.17 14.06
CA VAL A 61 6.91 -3.57 13.64
C VAL A 61 6.37 -4.53 14.71
N ALA A 62 6.64 -4.28 16.00
CA ALA A 62 6.12 -5.08 17.11
C ALA A 62 4.57 -5.02 17.20
N ASP A 63 3.96 -3.84 17.00
CA ASP A 63 2.51 -3.68 16.97
C ASP A 63 1.85 -4.37 15.76
N ARG A 64 2.52 -4.35 14.59
CA ARG A 64 2.06 -5.10 13.42
C ARG A 64 2.15 -6.61 13.64
N ILE A 65 3.19 -7.11 14.31
CA ILE A 65 3.29 -8.52 14.74
C ILE A 65 2.11 -8.88 15.67
N PHE A 66 1.80 -8.03 16.66
CA PHE A 66 0.71 -8.27 17.60
C PHE A 66 -0.66 -8.37 16.90
N THR A 67 -0.94 -7.42 16.02
CA THR A 67 -2.16 -7.41 15.20
C THR A 67 -2.32 -8.70 14.40
N LEU A 68 -1.27 -9.11 13.67
CA LEU A 68 -1.32 -10.29 12.81
C LEU A 68 -1.42 -11.60 13.61
N LEU A 69 -0.68 -11.73 14.70
CA LEU A 69 -0.75 -12.87 15.63
C LEU A 69 -2.20 -13.12 16.10
N ASN A 70 -2.90 -12.05 16.52
CA ASN A 70 -4.29 -12.19 16.96
C ASN A 70 -5.28 -12.42 15.80
N GLN A 71 -4.98 -11.96 14.58
CA GLN A 71 -5.74 -12.34 13.38
C GLN A 71 -5.60 -13.84 13.05
N GLU A 72 -4.39 -14.42 13.11
CA GLU A 72 -4.22 -15.86 12.89
C GLU A 72 -4.89 -16.70 13.99
N ARG A 73 -4.86 -16.24 15.24
CA ARG A 73 -5.61 -16.87 16.34
C ARG A 73 -7.13 -16.81 16.13
N ALA A 74 -7.66 -15.67 15.67
CA ALA A 74 -9.08 -15.54 15.34
C ALA A 74 -9.52 -16.50 14.21
N LYS A 75 -8.71 -16.66 13.16
CA LYS A 75 -8.95 -17.67 12.09
C LYS A 75 -8.96 -19.10 12.64
N ALA A 76 -8.17 -19.38 13.68
CA ALA A 76 -8.13 -20.67 14.36
C ALA A 76 -9.23 -20.85 15.44
N GLY A 77 -10.16 -19.89 15.59
CA GLY A 77 -11.21 -19.94 16.61
C GLY A 77 -10.72 -19.73 18.04
N LEU A 78 -9.53 -19.17 18.22
CA LEU A 78 -8.88 -18.98 19.52
C LEU A 78 -9.08 -17.55 20.05
N ALA A 79 -9.19 -17.43 21.37
CA ALA A 79 -9.20 -16.13 22.04
C ALA A 79 -7.90 -15.35 21.75
N PRO A 80 -7.98 -14.01 21.56
CA PRO A 80 -6.82 -13.15 21.37
C PRO A 80 -5.93 -13.16 22.62
N LEU A 81 -4.63 -12.97 22.42
CA LEU A 81 -3.68 -12.75 23.50
C LEU A 81 -3.65 -11.26 23.87
N GLN A 82 -3.50 -10.96 25.15
CA GLN A 82 -3.22 -9.62 25.64
C GLN A 82 -1.70 -9.35 25.57
N ARG A 83 -1.29 -8.24 24.93
CA ARG A 83 0.10 -7.78 24.96
C ARG A 83 0.39 -7.12 26.32
N VAL A 84 1.52 -7.43 26.94
CA VAL A 84 1.86 -6.93 28.29
C VAL A 84 3.32 -6.52 28.44
N VAL A 85 3.54 -5.41 29.15
CA VAL A 85 4.83 -4.69 29.23
C VAL A 85 5.91 -5.55 29.87
N GLU A 86 5.54 -6.40 30.82
CA GLU A 86 6.45 -7.30 31.53
C GLU A 86 7.04 -8.37 30.60
N LEU A 87 6.25 -8.87 29.63
CA LEU A 87 6.73 -9.83 28.62
C LEU A 87 7.40 -9.10 27.45
N ASP A 88 6.93 -7.91 27.07
CA ASP A 88 7.62 -7.07 26.08
C ASP A 88 9.05 -6.77 26.51
N SER A 89 9.27 -6.46 27.80
CA SER A 89 10.60 -6.18 28.35
C SER A 89 11.57 -7.35 28.15
N VAL A 90 11.10 -8.60 28.33
CA VAL A 90 11.88 -9.83 28.10
C VAL A 90 12.18 -10.00 26.61
N ALA A 91 11.16 -9.89 25.75
CA ALA A 91 11.30 -10.05 24.31
C ALA A 91 12.19 -8.97 23.69
N GLN A 92 12.13 -7.73 24.20
CA GLN A 92 12.89 -6.59 23.72
C GLN A 92 14.36 -6.70 24.10
N ALA A 93 14.67 -6.96 25.37
CA ALA A 93 16.03 -7.21 25.82
C ALA A 93 16.68 -8.40 25.08
N TRP A 94 15.90 -9.41 24.71
CA TRP A 94 16.40 -10.55 23.94
C TRP A 94 16.60 -10.23 22.45
N SER A 95 15.70 -9.49 21.80
CA SER A 95 15.90 -8.99 20.44
C SER A 95 17.12 -8.06 20.35
N GLU A 96 17.33 -7.17 21.32
CA GLU A 96 18.52 -6.34 21.44
C GLU A 96 19.80 -7.16 21.66
N ASN A 97 19.73 -8.25 22.42
CA ASN A 97 20.85 -9.18 22.55
C ASN A 97 21.21 -9.81 21.20
N GLN A 98 20.23 -10.36 20.48
CA GLN A 98 20.42 -10.96 19.15
C GLN A 98 20.97 -9.94 18.14
N ALA A 99 20.45 -8.70 18.15
CA ALA A 99 20.94 -7.60 17.32
C ALA A 99 22.37 -7.15 17.68
N ARG A 100 22.73 -7.16 18.97
CA ARG A 100 24.08 -6.86 19.47
C ARG A 100 25.10 -7.93 19.07
N VAL A 101 24.74 -9.22 19.10
CA VAL A 101 25.65 -10.32 18.71
C VAL A 101 25.57 -10.69 17.23
N GLY A 102 24.63 -10.12 16.47
CA GLY A 102 24.43 -10.37 15.04
C GLY A 102 23.93 -11.78 14.70
N ARG A 103 23.32 -12.49 15.67
CA ARG A 103 22.96 -13.91 15.54
C ARG A 103 21.61 -14.21 16.21
N MET A 104 20.75 -14.93 15.49
CA MET A 104 19.49 -15.42 16.03
C MET A 104 19.74 -16.63 16.95
N SER A 105 19.08 -16.66 18.10
CA SER A 105 19.09 -17.78 19.04
C SER A 105 17.95 -17.63 20.05
N HIS A 106 17.42 -18.75 20.56
CA HIS A 106 16.48 -18.72 21.68
C HIS A 106 17.13 -18.24 22.98
N ASN A 107 16.31 -17.59 23.82
CA ASN A 107 16.69 -17.21 25.18
C ASN A 107 16.72 -18.47 26.07
N PRO A 108 17.84 -18.81 26.74
CA PRO A 108 17.87 -19.98 27.62
C PRO A 108 17.03 -19.80 28.91
N ASP A 109 16.67 -18.56 29.25
CA ASP A 109 16.14 -18.19 30.57
C ASP A 109 14.82 -17.40 30.52
N TYR A 110 14.16 -17.22 29.35
CA TYR A 110 12.98 -16.35 29.21
C TYR A 110 11.89 -16.64 30.25
N SER A 111 11.59 -17.92 30.50
CA SER A 111 10.54 -18.34 31.42
C SER A 111 10.85 -18.07 32.90
N ARG A 112 12.12 -17.84 33.24
CA ARG A 112 12.58 -17.35 34.56
C ARG A 112 12.53 -15.82 34.67
N GLN A 113 12.50 -15.12 33.54
CA GLN A 113 12.44 -13.66 33.44
C GLN A 113 10.98 -13.15 33.42
N TYR A 114 10.01 -14.03 33.20
CA TYR A 114 8.57 -13.73 33.28
C TYR A 114 8.11 -13.44 34.72
N PRO A 115 7.08 -12.60 34.93
CA PRO A 115 6.36 -12.50 36.20
C PRO A 115 5.88 -13.86 36.73
N ALA A 116 5.91 -14.05 38.05
CA ALA A 116 5.54 -15.30 38.70
C ALA A 116 4.05 -15.67 38.48
N GLY A 117 3.75 -16.98 38.52
CA GLY A 117 2.38 -17.51 38.42
C GLY A 117 1.93 -17.92 37.02
N TRP A 118 2.81 -17.90 36.02
CA TRP A 118 2.51 -18.51 34.71
C TRP A 118 2.41 -20.04 34.82
N ARG A 119 1.64 -20.65 33.92
CA ARG A 119 1.39 -22.11 33.85
C ARG A 119 1.91 -22.78 32.57
N LEU A 120 1.92 -22.01 31.48
CA LEU A 120 2.56 -22.37 30.22
C LEU A 120 3.42 -21.18 29.78
N ALA A 121 4.56 -21.47 29.16
CA ALA A 121 5.44 -20.49 28.54
C ALA A 121 5.94 -21.04 27.18
N ALA A 122 6.20 -20.15 26.23
CA ALA A 122 6.84 -20.48 24.96
C ALA A 122 7.55 -19.26 24.37
N GLU A 123 8.45 -19.47 23.42
CA GLU A 123 9.16 -18.41 22.70
C GLU A 123 9.25 -18.72 21.20
N ASN A 124 9.08 -17.70 20.37
CA ASN A 124 9.48 -17.68 18.96
C ASN A 124 10.57 -16.62 18.76
N VAL A 125 11.60 -16.91 17.97
CA VAL A 125 12.57 -15.91 17.47
C VAL A 125 12.62 -15.93 15.94
N ALA A 126 12.98 -14.80 15.34
CA ALA A 126 13.24 -14.68 13.91
C ALA A 126 14.18 -13.50 13.62
N TYR A 127 14.76 -13.49 12.43
CA TYR A 127 15.51 -12.35 11.91
C TYR A 127 15.27 -12.16 10.40
N ALA A 128 15.51 -10.95 9.92
CA ALA A 128 15.45 -10.58 8.51
C ALA A 128 16.47 -9.47 8.22
N SER A 129 16.77 -9.22 6.93
CA SER A 129 17.43 -7.97 6.55
C SER A 129 16.46 -6.80 6.79
N GLN A 130 16.97 -5.68 7.29
CA GLN A 130 16.19 -4.48 7.64
C GLN A 130 15.30 -3.99 6.48
N SER A 131 15.75 -4.16 5.24
CA SER A 131 15.03 -3.85 4.00
C SER A 131 13.71 -4.61 3.80
N ILE A 132 13.49 -5.73 4.49
CA ILE A 132 12.26 -6.55 4.39
C ILE A 132 11.63 -6.85 5.76
N ALA A 133 12.16 -6.28 6.85
CA ALA A 133 11.82 -6.63 8.23
C ALA A 133 10.50 -6.00 8.72
N THR A 134 9.39 -6.35 8.07
CA THR A 134 8.03 -5.93 8.47
C THR A 134 7.38 -6.94 9.40
N GLY A 135 6.35 -6.52 10.15
CA GLY A 135 5.58 -7.45 10.98
C GLY A 135 4.93 -8.58 10.18
N ASP A 136 4.48 -8.30 8.95
CA ASP A 136 4.01 -9.29 7.97
C ASP A 136 5.08 -10.30 7.58
N LYS A 137 6.34 -9.87 7.44
CA LYS A 137 7.47 -10.77 7.17
C LYS A 137 7.78 -11.66 8.37
N PHE A 138 7.76 -11.13 9.59
CA PHE A 138 7.97 -11.93 10.80
C PHE A 138 6.83 -12.92 11.03
N ASN A 139 5.56 -12.47 10.95
CA ASN A 139 4.38 -13.31 11.08
C ASN A 139 4.36 -14.45 10.06
N SER A 140 4.67 -14.17 8.78
CA SER A 140 4.73 -15.21 7.75
C SER A 140 5.90 -16.20 7.93
N MET A 141 7.05 -15.77 8.48
CA MET A 141 8.13 -16.70 8.81
C MET A 141 7.78 -17.63 9.98
N TRP A 142 7.10 -17.13 11.01
CA TRP A 142 6.62 -17.97 12.10
C TRP A 142 5.46 -18.88 11.67
N MET A 143 4.46 -18.37 10.95
CA MET A 143 3.34 -19.17 10.45
C MET A 143 3.74 -20.23 9.40
N ASN A 144 4.88 -20.09 8.74
CA ASN A 144 5.42 -21.12 7.84
C ASN A 144 6.27 -22.19 8.56
N SER A 145 6.75 -21.92 9.77
CA SER A 145 7.45 -22.91 10.61
C SER A 145 6.45 -23.65 11.51
N GLN A 146 6.53 -24.99 11.56
CA GLN A 146 5.60 -25.80 12.36
C GLN A 146 5.64 -25.43 13.86
N GLY A 147 6.79 -25.53 14.51
CA GLY A 147 6.89 -25.26 15.97
C GLY A 147 6.58 -23.80 16.33
N HIS A 148 6.90 -22.84 15.47
CA HIS A 148 6.57 -21.44 15.71
C HIS A 148 5.06 -21.17 15.58
N ARG A 149 4.40 -21.78 14.59
CA ARG A 149 2.94 -21.77 14.41
C ARG A 149 2.23 -22.45 15.58
N GLU A 150 2.75 -23.59 16.04
CA GLU A 150 2.23 -24.32 17.21
C GLU A 150 2.27 -23.46 18.48
N ASN A 151 3.33 -22.66 18.69
CA ASN A 151 3.38 -21.69 19.78
C ASN A 151 2.33 -20.57 19.62
N MET A 152 2.24 -19.93 18.45
CA MET A 152 1.28 -18.84 18.19
C MET A 152 -0.18 -19.27 18.37
N LEU A 153 -0.51 -20.46 17.86
CA LEU A 153 -1.87 -21.03 17.88
C LEU A 153 -2.10 -21.98 19.05
N ARG A 154 -1.24 -21.98 20.09
CA ARG A 154 -1.44 -22.84 21.25
C ARG A 154 -2.71 -22.44 22.00
N PRO A 155 -3.68 -23.35 22.24
CA PRO A 155 -4.82 -23.10 23.10
C PRO A 155 -4.38 -22.84 24.54
N GLY A 156 -5.18 -22.08 25.29
CA GLY A 156 -4.92 -21.78 26.70
C GLY A 156 -3.85 -20.71 26.98
N LEU A 157 -3.02 -20.32 26.01
CA LEU A 157 -2.23 -19.08 26.13
C LEU A 157 -3.15 -17.87 26.27
N THR A 158 -2.72 -16.90 27.10
CA THR A 158 -3.48 -15.69 27.45
C THR A 158 -2.74 -14.39 27.13
N HIS A 159 -1.40 -14.42 27.21
CA HIS A 159 -0.55 -13.23 27.23
C HIS A 159 0.63 -13.39 26.26
N VAL A 160 1.12 -12.26 25.74
CA VAL A 160 2.30 -12.20 24.87
C VAL A 160 3.13 -10.93 25.13
N GLY A 161 4.44 -11.04 24.94
CA GLY A 161 5.37 -9.94 24.75
C GLY A 161 6.04 -10.05 23.39
N ILE A 162 6.32 -8.93 22.75
CA ILE A 162 6.93 -8.81 21.43
C ILE A 162 8.00 -7.72 21.49
N GLY A 163 9.22 -8.09 21.12
CA GLY A 163 10.35 -7.18 21.08
C GLY A 163 11.05 -7.23 19.73
N VAL A 164 11.52 -6.09 19.26
CA VAL A 164 12.15 -5.92 17.94
C VAL A 164 13.38 -5.02 18.08
N ALA A 165 14.48 -5.39 17.45
CA ALA A 165 15.68 -4.57 17.45
C ALA A 165 16.44 -4.67 16.12
N THR A 166 16.83 -3.52 15.58
CA THR A 166 17.56 -3.39 14.32
C THR A 166 19.01 -2.93 14.55
N ARG A 167 19.98 -3.67 13.99
CA ARG A 167 21.40 -3.29 14.00
C ARG A 167 22.14 -3.82 12.77
N ASN A 168 23.06 -3.02 12.23
CA ASN A 168 23.94 -3.40 11.10
C ASN A 168 23.20 -3.99 9.88
N GLY A 169 22.00 -3.48 9.57
CA GLY A 169 21.19 -3.97 8.44
C GLY A 169 20.43 -5.29 8.68
N LEU A 170 20.47 -5.83 9.90
CA LEU A 170 19.65 -6.97 10.35
C LEU A 170 18.66 -6.51 11.43
N THR A 171 17.44 -7.04 11.35
CA THR A 171 16.39 -6.84 12.36
C THR A 171 16.03 -8.18 12.96
N PHE A 172 16.01 -8.24 14.30
CA PHE A 172 15.67 -9.42 15.07
C PHE A 172 14.34 -9.17 15.79
N ALA A 173 13.50 -10.20 15.85
CA ALA A 173 12.20 -10.15 16.52
C ALA A 173 11.99 -11.39 17.40
N THR A 174 11.36 -11.19 18.56
CA THR A 174 11.08 -12.22 19.56
C THR A 174 9.61 -12.11 19.97
N GLN A 175 8.94 -13.25 20.14
CA GLN A 175 7.61 -13.36 20.77
C GLN A 175 7.73 -14.25 22.01
N ASN A 176 7.41 -13.72 23.18
CA ASN A 176 7.41 -14.44 24.45
C ASN A 176 5.97 -14.64 24.92
N PHE A 177 5.49 -15.88 24.90
CA PHE A 177 4.11 -16.26 25.20
C PHE A 177 3.94 -16.80 26.62
N ALA A 178 2.80 -16.52 27.25
CA ALA A 178 2.45 -17.08 28.56
C ALA A 178 0.94 -17.43 28.72
N GLN A 179 0.66 -18.43 29.54
CA GLN A 179 -0.65 -18.61 30.20
C GLN A 179 -0.55 -18.13 31.65
N TYR A 180 -1.41 -17.18 32.03
CA TYR A 180 -1.61 -16.76 33.41
C TYR A 180 -3.07 -17.02 33.85
N PRO A 181 -3.33 -17.20 35.16
CA PRO A 181 -4.69 -17.11 35.72
C PRO A 181 -5.33 -15.75 35.44
N SER A 182 -6.66 -15.72 35.27
CA SER A 182 -7.43 -14.47 35.06
C SER A 182 -7.39 -13.49 36.25
N SER A 183 -6.85 -13.91 37.39
CA SER A 183 -6.61 -13.07 38.57
C SER A 183 -5.23 -12.41 38.59
N THR A 184 -4.33 -12.72 37.64
CA THR A 184 -3.02 -12.07 37.54
C THR A 184 -3.17 -10.75 36.80
N VAL A 185 -2.92 -9.64 37.50
CA VAL A 185 -2.85 -8.31 36.90
C VAL A 185 -1.45 -8.11 36.30
N LEU A 186 -1.40 -7.87 34.99
CA LEU A 186 -0.22 -7.47 34.24
C LEU A 186 -0.52 -6.18 33.48
N THR A 187 0.49 -5.37 33.24
CA THR A 187 0.36 -4.05 32.62
C THR A 187 0.05 -4.22 31.13
N PRO A 188 -1.15 -3.86 30.62
CA PRO A 188 -1.45 -3.97 29.20
C PRO A 188 -0.54 -3.05 28.40
N THR A 189 0.14 -3.57 27.38
CA THR A 189 0.89 -2.72 26.46
C THR A 189 -0.10 -1.97 25.59
N SER A 190 -0.22 -0.66 25.84
CA SER A 190 -0.80 0.25 24.85
C SER A 190 0.05 0.16 23.57
N PRO A 191 -0.55 0.00 22.38
CA PRO A 191 0.21 0.01 21.13
C PRO A 191 0.99 1.33 21.02
N SER A 192 2.15 1.29 20.36
CA SER A 192 2.95 2.48 20.17
C SER A 192 2.21 3.45 19.26
N VAL A 193 1.58 4.47 19.86
CA VAL A 193 0.96 5.58 19.12
C VAL A 193 2.05 6.53 18.63
N ALA A 194 2.95 5.99 17.82
CA ALA A 194 3.36 6.71 16.63
C ALA A 194 2.05 7.05 15.89
N SER A 195 1.70 8.34 15.85
CA SER A 195 0.63 8.81 14.98
C SER A 195 1.12 8.63 13.55
N SER A 196 0.90 7.44 12.98
CA SER A 196 1.32 7.14 11.63
C SER A 196 0.46 7.97 10.69
N THR A 197 0.97 9.14 10.33
CA THR A 197 0.41 9.97 9.25
C THR A 197 0.22 9.13 7.99
N VAL A 198 1.01 8.06 7.80
CA VAL A 198 0.86 7.07 6.70
C VAL A 198 0.04 5.83 7.10
N ASP A 199 -1.21 5.81 6.66
CA ASP A 199 -2.10 4.65 6.63
C ASP A 199 -1.82 3.72 5.43
N ARG A 200 -2.30 2.47 5.50
CA ARG A 200 -2.44 1.59 4.33
C ARG A 200 -3.82 0.94 4.27
N TRP A 201 -4.46 0.96 3.10
CA TRP A 201 -5.67 0.19 2.82
C TRP A 201 -5.34 -0.91 1.79
N SER A 202 -5.42 -2.17 2.21
CA SER A 202 -4.90 -3.32 1.46
C SER A 202 -5.71 -4.59 1.71
N GLY A 203 -6.03 -5.31 0.63
CA GLY A 203 -6.58 -6.67 0.67
C GLY A 203 -5.63 -7.70 0.05
N ALA A 204 -6.07 -8.96 -0.02
CA ALA A 204 -5.33 -10.05 -0.69
C ALA A 204 -5.15 -9.81 -2.19
N ASP A 205 -6.13 -9.16 -2.82
CA ASP A 205 -6.08 -8.66 -4.20
C ASP A 205 -6.88 -7.35 -4.35
N ARG A 206 -7.01 -6.88 -5.60
CA ARG A 206 -7.74 -5.67 -5.98
C ARG A 206 -9.22 -5.65 -5.61
N TYR A 207 -9.88 -6.80 -5.54
CA TYR A 207 -11.30 -6.90 -5.20
C TYR A 207 -11.47 -6.70 -3.70
N ALA A 208 -10.64 -7.38 -2.91
CA ALA A 208 -10.51 -7.15 -1.48
C ALA A 208 -10.08 -5.70 -1.16
N VAL A 209 -9.16 -5.10 -1.93
CA VAL A 209 -8.83 -3.66 -1.82
C VAL A 209 -10.06 -2.79 -2.09
N SER A 210 -10.87 -3.08 -3.12
CA SER A 210 -12.08 -2.29 -3.40
C SER A 210 -13.13 -2.39 -2.28
N ALA A 211 -13.27 -3.57 -1.67
CA ALA A 211 -14.13 -3.75 -0.50
C ALA A 211 -13.61 -2.99 0.73
N GLU A 212 -12.32 -3.14 1.07
CA GLU A 212 -11.64 -2.43 2.18
C GLU A 212 -11.72 -0.90 2.05
N VAL A 213 -11.50 -0.38 0.84
CA VAL A 213 -11.66 1.05 0.53
C VAL A 213 -13.09 1.51 0.74
N SER A 214 -14.08 0.66 0.42
CA SER A 214 -15.49 0.99 0.59
C SER A 214 -15.93 0.93 2.06
N GLU A 215 -15.58 -0.14 2.78
CA GLU A 215 -15.95 -0.36 4.18
C GLU A 215 -15.51 0.81 5.07
N ARG A 216 -14.27 1.28 4.88
CA ARG A 216 -13.68 2.40 5.63
C ARG A 216 -14.30 3.77 5.36
N ASN A 217 -15.02 3.95 4.26
CA ASN A 217 -15.40 5.29 3.77
C ASN A 217 -16.89 5.49 3.49
N PHE A 218 -17.71 4.43 3.45
CA PHE A 218 -19.14 4.52 3.22
C PHE A 218 -19.94 3.71 4.25
N ALA A 219 -20.94 4.35 4.85
CA ALA A 219 -21.85 3.72 5.79
C ALA A 219 -22.96 2.93 5.05
N PRO A 220 -23.60 1.94 5.70
CA PRO A 220 -24.78 1.26 5.15
C PRO A 220 -25.91 2.23 4.78
N GLY A 221 -26.59 1.97 3.65
CA GLY A 221 -27.65 2.81 3.10
C GLY A 221 -27.19 3.81 2.03
N VAL A 222 -26.14 3.50 1.26
CA VAL A 222 -25.68 4.38 0.16
C VAL A 222 -26.73 4.52 -0.95
N GLY A 223 -26.84 5.71 -1.54
CA GLY A 223 -27.79 5.97 -2.63
C GLY A 223 -27.50 5.13 -3.90
N VAL A 224 -26.22 4.86 -4.18
CA VAL A 224 -25.77 4.03 -5.29
C VAL A 224 -24.46 3.31 -4.93
N ALA A 225 -24.24 2.13 -5.51
CA ALA A 225 -22.91 1.51 -5.59
C ALA A 225 -22.55 1.27 -7.07
N TYR A 226 -21.32 1.63 -7.46
CA TYR A 226 -20.82 1.48 -8.82
C TYR A 226 -19.99 0.19 -8.94
N ILE A 227 -20.24 -0.59 -9.99
CA ILE A 227 -19.56 -1.87 -10.25
C ILE A 227 -18.76 -1.77 -11.55
N ALA A 228 -17.47 -2.08 -11.50
CA ALA A 228 -16.59 -2.09 -12.68
C ALA A 228 -15.72 -3.35 -12.74
N ASN A 229 -15.17 -3.66 -13.92
CA ASN A 229 -14.24 -4.77 -14.09
C ASN A 229 -12.87 -4.45 -13.47
N GLY A 230 -12.37 -5.32 -12.58
CA GLY A 230 -11.08 -5.11 -11.90
C GLY A 230 -9.83 -5.35 -12.77
N LEU A 231 -9.98 -5.94 -13.95
CA LEU A 231 -8.91 -6.23 -14.91
C LEU A 231 -8.87 -5.22 -16.07
N THR A 232 -10.03 -4.73 -16.53
CA THR A 232 -10.15 -3.79 -17.66
C THR A 232 -10.65 -2.41 -17.20
N SER A 233 -9.71 -1.50 -16.97
CA SER A 233 -9.93 -0.23 -16.26
C SER A 233 -10.57 0.92 -17.06
N ALA A 234 -10.78 0.78 -18.38
CA ALA A 234 -11.19 1.91 -19.23
C ALA A 234 -12.58 2.47 -18.85
N ASP A 235 -13.57 1.60 -18.65
CA ASP A 235 -14.94 2.00 -18.34
C ASP A 235 -15.02 2.65 -16.93
N ALA A 236 -14.22 2.11 -15.99
CA ALA A 236 -14.11 2.61 -14.62
C ALA A 236 -13.57 4.04 -14.53
N LEU A 237 -12.68 4.45 -15.43
CA LEU A 237 -12.08 5.80 -15.44
C LEU A 237 -13.09 6.92 -15.70
N SER A 238 -14.16 6.62 -16.44
CA SER A 238 -15.21 7.58 -16.76
C SER A 238 -16.26 7.65 -15.64
N GLY A 239 -16.47 6.53 -14.92
CA GLY A 239 -17.42 6.44 -13.80
C GLY A 239 -16.85 6.77 -12.42
N ALA A 240 -15.53 6.70 -12.20
CA ALA A 240 -14.91 7.09 -10.93
C ALA A 240 -15.13 8.58 -10.54
N PRO A 241 -15.09 9.57 -11.47
CA PRO A 241 -15.51 10.94 -11.20
C PRO A 241 -16.97 11.05 -10.77
N VAL A 242 -17.86 10.30 -11.43
CA VAL A 242 -19.29 10.27 -11.11
C VAL A 242 -19.52 9.70 -9.70
N ALA A 243 -18.87 8.59 -9.37
CA ALA A 243 -18.92 8.00 -8.03
C ALA A 243 -18.33 8.92 -6.95
N ALA A 244 -17.33 9.75 -7.26
CA ALA A 244 -16.85 10.81 -6.36
C ALA A 244 -17.92 11.90 -6.12
N ALA A 245 -18.60 12.36 -7.18
CA ALA A 245 -19.68 13.36 -7.08
C ALA A 245 -20.88 12.84 -6.27
N ASP A 246 -21.33 11.62 -6.56
CA ASP A 246 -22.36 10.88 -5.81
C ASP A 246 -21.94 10.52 -4.37
N LYS A 247 -20.65 10.63 -4.04
CA LYS A 247 -20.04 10.17 -2.77
C LYS A 247 -20.32 8.69 -2.51
N ALA A 248 -20.16 7.88 -3.55
CA ALA A 248 -20.47 6.46 -3.63
C ALA A 248 -19.21 5.59 -3.85
N PRO A 249 -19.23 4.30 -3.47
CA PRO A 249 -18.13 3.38 -3.73
C PRO A 249 -18.07 2.90 -5.19
N VAL A 250 -16.86 2.66 -5.69
CA VAL A 250 -16.59 1.82 -6.86
C VAL A 250 -16.02 0.49 -6.40
N LEU A 251 -16.79 -0.58 -6.56
CA LEU A 251 -16.39 -1.95 -6.28
C LEU A 251 -16.00 -2.67 -7.57
N LEU A 252 -15.04 -3.59 -7.46
CA LEU A 252 -14.49 -4.29 -8.61
C LEU A 252 -15.04 -5.73 -8.71
N THR A 253 -15.21 -6.24 -9.93
CA THR A 253 -15.67 -7.62 -10.20
C THR A 253 -14.87 -8.26 -11.33
N HIS A 254 -14.92 -9.59 -11.44
CA HIS A 254 -14.54 -10.28 -12.68
C HIS A 254 -15.68 -10.19 -13.71
N VAL A 255 -15.39 -10.53 -14.97
CA VAL A 255 -16.40 -10.60 -16.05
C VAL A 255 -17.53 -11.57 -15.68
N GLY A 256 -17.21 -12.81 -15.30
CA GLY A 256 -18.17 -13.90 -15.08
C GLY A 256 -18.55 -14.17 -13.63
N SER A 257 -17.85 -13.59 -12.66
CA SER A 257 -18.00 -13.87 -11.23
C SER A 257 -17.88 -12.62 -10.37
N LEU A 258 -18.77 -12.53 -9.36
CA LEU A 258 -18.71 -11.57 -8.28
C LEU A 258 -17.82 -12.13 -7.16
N PRO A 259 -16.75 -11.44 -6.72
CA PRO A 259 -15.91 -11.86 -5.59
C PRO A 259 -16.69 -11.94 -4.27
N GLY A 260 -16.26 -12.79 -3.34
CA GLY A 260 -16.96 -13.01 -2.07
C GLY A 260 -16.87 -11.79 -1.13
N GLU A 261 -15.72 -11.13 -1.12
CA GLU A 261 -15.43 -9.89 -0.41
C GLU A 261 -16.35 -8.76 -0.87
N VAL A 262 -16.58 -8.68 -2.18
CA VAL A 262 -17.41 -7.66 -2.83
C VAL A 262 -18.90 -7.95 -2.65
N ALA A 263 -19.29 -9.23 -2.66
CA ALA A 263 -20.63 -9.66 -2.28
C ALA A 263 -20.95 -9.32 -0.80
N ASN A 264 -20.01 -9.57 0.11
CA ASN A 264 -20.15 -9.22 1.53
C ASN A 264 -20.24 -7.70 1.72
N GLU A 265 -19.39 -6.93 1.05
CA GLU A 265 -19.43 -5.46 1.12
C GLU A 265 -20.72 -4.88 0.54
N LEU A 266 -21.25 -5.42 -0.56
CA LEU A 266 -22.56 -5.03 -1.08
C LEU A 266 -23.70 -5.34 -0.09
N ALA A 267 -23.63 -6.48 0.61
CA ALA A 267 -24.59 -6.82 1.66
C ALA A 267 -24.49 -5.90 2.89
N ARG A 268 -23.29 -5.41 3.23
CA ARG A 268 -23.07 -4.38 4.28
C ARG A 268 -23.59 -3.02 3.83
N LEU A 269 -23.26 -2.60 2.60
CA LEU A 269 -23.64 -1.32 2.01
C LEU A 269 -25.14 -1.15 1.83
N ARG A 270 -25.87 -2.21 1.44
CA ARG A 270 -27.31 -2.18 1.12
C ARG A 270 -27.67 -0.98 0.20
N PRO A 271 -27.04 -0.86 -0.99
CA PRO A 271 -27.25 0.26 -1.89
C PRO A 271 -28.71 0.37 -2.37
N ALA A 272 -29.21 1.60 -2.52
CA ALA A 272 -30.56 1.85 -3.02
C ALA A 272 -30.71 1.63 -4.53
N LYS A 273 -29.60 1.75 -5.30
CA LYS A 273 -29.47 1.22 -6.66
C LYS A 273 -28.05 0.75 -6.95
N ILE A 274 -27.85 -0.08 -7.95
CA ILE A 274 -26.51 -0.50 -8.42
C ILE A 274 -26.34 -0.09 -9.88
N VAL A 275 -25.17 0.45 -10.22
CA VAL A 275 -24.83 0.86 -11.60
C VAL A 275 -23.61 0.10 -12.09
N ILE A 276 -23.76 -0.65 -13.18
CA ILE A 276 -22.67 -1.35 -13.85
C ILE A 276 -22.03 -0.43 -14.89
N LEU A 277 -20.73 -0.19 -14.76
CA LEU A 277 -19.90 0.55 -15.70
C LEU A 277 -19.34 -0.42 -16.74
N GLY A 278 -19.77 -0.27 -18.00
CA GLY A 278 -19.28 -1.07 -19.13
C GLY A 278 -20.21 -2.19 -19.62
N GLY A 279 -19.89 -2.70 -20.81
CA GLY A 279 -20.69 -3.70 -21.52
C GLY A 279 -20.69 -5.09 -20.88
N THR A 280 -21.42 -6.03 -21.46
CA THR A 280 -21.50 -7.42 -20.99
C THR A 280 -20.17 -8.18 -21.08
N GLY A 281 -19.26 -7.75 -21.97
CA GLY A 281 -17.87 -8.21 -22.00
C GLY A 281 -17.00 -7.69 -20.85
N SER A 282 -17.33 -6.53 -20.27
CA SER A 282 -16.69 -6.00 -19.05
C SER A 282 -17.28 -6.66 -17.80
N VAL A 283 -18.61 -6.70 -17.68
CA VAL A 283 -19.32 -7.32 -16.54
C VAL A 283 -20.54 -8.07 -17.08
N SER A 284 -20.54 -9.40 -17.03
CA SER A 284 -21.57 -10.23 -17.68
C SER A 284 -22.98 -10.05 -17.10
N SER A 285 -23.99 -10.44 -17.87
CA SER A 285 -25.38 -10.50 -17.40
C SER A 285 -25.56 -11.46 -16.21
N ALA A 286 -24.72 -12.50 -16.09
CA ALA A 286 -24.72 -13.40 -14.94
C ALA A 286 -24.26 -12.69 -13.64
N VAL A 287 -23.34 -11.73 -13.73
CA VAL A 287 -22.98 -10.87 -12.60
C VAL A 287 -24.08 -9.83 -12.35
N GLN A 288 -24.66 -9.22 -13.39
CA GLN A 288 -25.80 -8.30 -13.25
C GLN A 288 -26.98 -8.92 -12.50
N ASN A 289 -27.35 -10.16 -12.84
CA ASN A 289 -28.43 -10.87 -12.17
C ASN A 289 -28.11 -11.18 -10.70
N LYS A 290 -26.84 -11.47 -10.36
CA LYS A 290 -26.39 -11.65 -8.97
C LYS A 290 -26.42 -10.35 -8.17
N LEU A 291 -26.08 -9.21 -8.79
CA LEU A 291 -26.11 -7.89 -8.14
C LEU A 291 -27.52 -7.50 -7.67
N GLY A 292 -28.57 -8.01 -8.31
CA GLY A 292 -29.97 -7.80 -7.89
C GLY A 292 -30.32 -8.34 -6.50
N ALA A 293 -29.48 -9.19 -5.90
CA ALA A 293 -29.67 -9.67 -4.52
C ALA A 293 -29.28 -8.64 -3.43
N TYR A 294 -28.62 -7.53 -3.81
CA TYR A 294 -28.04 -6.55 -2.87
C TYR A 294 -28.69 -5.17 -2.90
N THR A 295 -29.74 -4.98 -3.70
CA THR A 295 -30.47 -3.71 -3.88
C THR A 295 -31.96 -3.96 -3.97
N SER A 296 -32.78 -3.05 -3.42
CA SER A 296 -34.23 -3.04 -3.62
C SER A 296 -34.65 -2.17 -4.82
N GLY A 297 -33.80 -1.25 -5.27
CA GLY A 297 -33.93 -0.53 -6.53
C GLY A 297 -33.15 -1.16 -7.68
N PRO A 298 -33.06 -0.50 -8.84
CA PRO A 298 -32.59 -1.11 -10.09
C PRO A 298 -31.10 -1.47 -10.09
N VAL A 299 -30.76 -2.46 -10.94
CA VAL A 299 -29.38 -2.72 -11.39
C VAL A 299 -29.23 -2.21 -12.82
N GLU A 300 -28.83 -0.95 -12.94
CA GLU A 300 -28.59 -0.27 -14.21
C GLU A 300 -27.27 -0.72 -14.87
N ARG A 301 -27.13 -0.45 -16.17
CA ARG A 301 -25.87 -0.61 -16.91
C ARG A 301 -25.66 0.59 -17.82
N TRP A 302 -24.50 1.23 -17.68
CA TRP A 302 -24.08 2.36 -18.53
C TRP A 302 -22.94 1.88 -19.43
N ALA A 303 -23.22 1.70 -20.72
CA ALA A 303 -22.33 1.10 -21.69
C ALA A 303 -22.63 1.59 -23.12
N GLY A 304 -21.59 1.68 -23.95
CA GLY A 304 -21.68 1.80 -25.40
C GLY A 304 -21.05 0.59 -26.11
N GLY A 305 -20.91 0.66 -27.43
CA GLY A 305 -20.26 -0.38 -28.26
C GLY A 305 -18.74 -0.45 -28.06
N ASP A 306 -18.10 0.67 -27.70
CA ASP A 306 -16.72 0.70 -27.21
C ASP A 306 -16.55 1.58 -25.95
N ARG A 307 -15.32 1.67 -25.45
CA ARG A 307 -14.96 2.44 -24.23
C ARG A 307 -15.17 3.96 -24.39
N PHE A 308 -15.09 4.48 -25.60
CA PHE A 308 -15.26 5.90 -25.89
C PHE A 308 -16.75 6.24 -25.89
N GLU A 309 -17.57 5.41 -26.53
CA GLU A 309 -19.03 5.48 -26.41
C GLU A 309 -19.49 5.28 -24.96
N THR A 310 -18.89 4.34 -24.23
CA THR A 310 -19.16 4.12 -22.79
C THR A 310 -18.85 5.37 -21.97
N SER A 311 -17.75 6.08 -22.23
CA SER A 311 -17.46 7.36 -21.55
C SER A 311 -18.52 8.43 -21.84
N ALA A 312 -19.04 8.48 -23.08
CA ALA A 312 -20.11 9.39 -23.46
C ALA A 312 -21.46 9.02 -22.80
N VAL A 313 -21.78 7.72 -22.68
CA VAL A 313 -23.00 7.24 -21.99
C VAL A 313 -22.95 7.53 -20.49
N ILE A 314 -21.81 7.32 -19.83
CA ILE A 314 -21.63 7.66 -18.41
C ILE A 314 -21.76 9.18 -18.20
N SER A 315 -21.16 9.98 -19.08
CA SER A 315 -21.31 11.44 -19.06
C SER A 315 -22.76 11.89 -19.27
N ARG A 316 -23.47 11.29 -20.24
CA ARG A 316 -24.89 11.56 -20.54
C ARG A 316 -25.79 11.27 -19.34
N ALA A 317 -25.50 10.20 -18.59
CA ALA A 317 -26.28 9.77 -17.44
C ALA A 317 -26.13 10.72 -16.23
N ASN A 318 -24.91 11.20 -15.95
CA ASN A 318 -24.65 12.02 -14.76
C ASN A 318 -24.74 13.53 -14.98
N TYR A 319 -24.42 14.02 -16.19
CA TYR A 319 -24.37 15.44 -16.51
C TYR A 319 -25.43 15.83 -17.56
N PRO A 320 -26.74 15.63 -17.30
CA PRO A 320 -27.79 15.72 -18.33
C PRO A 320 -28.04 17.13 -18.87
N LYS A 321 -27.49 18.18 -18.25
CA LYS A 321 -27.61 19.59 -18.66
C LYS A 321 -26.38 20.03 -19.48
N PRO A 322 -26.52 21.00 -20.40
CA PRO A 322 -25.40 21.70 -21.02
C PRO A 322 -24.77 22.73 -20.06
N GLY A 323 -23.62 23.29 -20.44
CA GLY A 323 -22.97 24.42 -19.78
C GLY A 323 -22.02 24.03 -18.65
N VAL A 324 -21.38 22.86 -18.71
CA VAL A 324 -20.47 22.38 -17.65
C VAL A 324 -19.22 23.27 -17.54
N ASP A 325 -18.75 23.51 -16.31
CA ASP A 325 -17.60 24.40 -16.08
C ASP A 325 -16.29 23.83 -16.63
N VAL A 326 -16.14 22.50 -16.66
CA VAL A 326 -15.00 21.82 -17.28
C VAL A 326 -15.36 20.42 -17.75
N ALA A 327 -14.80 19.99 -18.88
CA ALA A 327 -14.77 18.60 -19.30
C ALA A 327 -13.31 18.10 -19.38
N TYR A 328 -13.05 16.91 -18.83
CA TYR A 328 -11.74 16.27 -18.87
C TYR A 328 -11.66 15.29 -20.03
N VAL A 329 -10.55 15.28 -20.78
CA VAL A 329 -10.35 14.38 -21.93
C VAL A 329 -9.03 13.64 -21.81
N ALA A 330 -9.09 12.30 -21.82
CA ALA A 330 -7.93 11.43 -21.64
C ALA A 330 -7.80 10.37 -22.75
N ASN A 331 -6.58 9.87 -22.97
CA ASN A 331 -6.37 8.70 -23.84
C ASN A 331 -7.08 7.46 -23.26
N GLY A 332 -8.02 6.88 -24.00
CA GLY A 332 -8.76 5.69 -23.56
C GLY A 332 -8.07 4.35 -23.80
N LEU A 333 -6.91 4.31 -24.46
CA LEU A 333 -6.14 3.09 -24.75
C LEU A 333 -5.03 2.82 -23.73
N THR A 334 -4.30 3.86 -23.31
CA THR A 334 -3.11 3.77 -22.44
C THR A 334 -3.36 4.42 -21.07
N SER A 335 -4.57 4.25 -20.55
CA SER A 335 -5.39 5.23 -19.81
C SER A 335 -4.96 5.63 -18.39
N VAL A 336 -3.69 5.48 -18.03
CA VAL A 336 -3.18 5.67 -16.66
C VAL A 336 -3.17 7.13 -16.22
N ASP A 337 -2.91 8.07 -17.13
CA ASP A 337 -2.85 9.51 -16.85
C ASP A 337 -4.17 10.02 -16.21
N ALA A 338 -5.30 9.45 -16.60
CA ALA A 338 -6.63 9.76 -16.07
C ALA A 338 -6.84 9.36 -14.60
N LEU A 339 -6.10 8.38 -14.06
CA LEU A 339 -6.28 7.88 -12.69
C LEU A 339 -6.04 8.98 -11.65
N SER A 340 -5.01 9.80 -11.87
CA SER A 340 -4.66 10.91 -10.98
C SER A 340 -5.66 12.07 -11.04
N ALA A 341 -6.39 12.20 -12.16
CA ALA A 341 -7.33 13.29 -12.41
C ALA A 341 -8.80 12.94 -12.11
N ALA A 342 -9.17 11.65 -12.08
CA ALA A 342 -10.53 11.24 -11.71
C ALA A 342 -11.01 11.79 -10.34
N PRO A 343 -10.18 11.86 -9.27
CA PRO A 343 -10.53 12.56 -8.03
C PRO A 343 -10.82 14.05 -8.23
N VAL A 344 -10.03 14.73 -9.07
CA VAL A 344 -10.16 16.17 -9.35
C VAL A 344 -11.41 16.46 -10.16
N ALA A 345 -11.70 15.64 -11.17
CA ALA A 345 -12.92 15.73 -11.96
C ALA A 345 -14.17 15.53 -11.07
N GLY A 346 -14.17 14.51 -10.20
CA GLY A 346 -15.25 14.30 -9.24
C GLY A 346 -15.39 15.40 -8.19
N MET A 347 -14.27 15.98 -7.72
CA MET A 347 -14.26 17.14 -6.82
C MET A 347 -14.86 18.41 -7.47
N GLN A 348 -14.91 18.45 -8.81
CA GLN A 348 -15.39 19.57 -9.62
C GLN A 348 -16.73 19.27 -10.33
N ASP A 349 -17.38 18.14 -10.03
CA ASP A 349 -18.62 17.68 -10.70
C ASP A 349 -18.50 17.66 -12.23
N ALA A 350 -17.40 17.07 -12.73
CA ALA A 350 -16.99 17.14 -14.13
C ALA A 350 -16.85 15.77 -14.81
N PRO A 351 -17.28 15.62 -16.08
CA PRO A 351 -17.09 14.40 -16.85
C PRO A 351 -15.62 14.15 -17.23
N VAL A 352 -15.21 12.88 -17.19
CA VAL A 352 -14.01 12.38 -17.89
C VAL A 352 -14.48 11.62 -19.13
N LEU A 353 -14.11 12.14 -20.30
CA LEU A 353 -14.34 11.54 -21.60
C LEU A 353 -13.04 10.92 -22.15
N LEU A 354 -13.18 9.87 -22.95
CA LEU A 354 -12.05 9.15 -23.52
C LEU A 354 -11.89 9.44 -25.02
N THR A 355 -10.64 9.57 -25.48
CA THR A 355 -10.28 9.76 -26.90
C THR A 355 -9.26 8.72 -27.37
N ARG A 356 -9.21 8.45 -28.68
CA ARG A 356 -8.04 7.80 -29.30
C ARG A 356 -6.87 8.80 -29.35
N PRO A 357 -5.60 8.37 -29.50
CA PRO A 357 -4.45 9.28 -29.41
C PRO A 357 -4.41 10.32 -30.54
N ASP A 358 -4.85 9.91 -31.73
CA ASP A 358 -4.79 10.61 -33.01
C ASP A 358 -6.14 11.18 -33.48
N SER A 359 -7.24 10.70 -32.91
CA SER A 359 -8.60 10.92 -33.41
C SER A 359 -9.64 11.05 -32.29
N LEU A 360 -10.42 12.14 -32.31
CA LEU A 360 -11.60 12.33 -31.45
C LEU A 360 -12.76 11.43 -31.93
N PRO A 361 -13.27 10.48 -31.11
CA PRO A 361 -14.36 9.60 -31.51
C PRO A 361 -15.69 10.34 -31.69
N GLY A 362 -16.50 9.95 -32.68
CA GLY A 362 -17.76 10.64 -33.02
C GLY A 362 -18.77 10.76 -31.86
N ALA A 363 -18.91 9.72 -31.04
CA ALA A 363 -19.77 9.76 -29.85
C ALA A 363 -19.26 10.71 -28.75
N VAL A 364 -17.94 10.95 -28.69
CA VAL A 364 -17.32 11.87 -27.73
C VAL A 364 -17.40 13.31 -28.24
N ALA A 365 -17.23 13.52 -29.55
CA ALA A 365 -17.53 14.77 -30.23
C ALA A 365 -18.99 15.22 -29.96
N ALA A 366 -19.97 14.35 -30.24
CA ALA A 366 -21.39 14.64 -30.03
C ALA A 366 -21.80 14.77 -28.55
N GLU A 367 -20.98 14.28 -27.61
CA GLU A 367 -21.17 14.50 -26.18
C GLU A 367 -20.56 15.84 -25.72
N LEU A 368 -19.43 16.26 -26.28
CA LEU A 368 -18.87 17.60 -26.07
C LEU A 368 -19.80 18.69 -26.63
N ASP A 369 -20.40 18.49 -27.81
CA ASP A 369 -21.44 19.38 -28.37
C ASP A 369 -22.61 19.57 -27.39
N ARG A 370 -23.03 18.51 -26.69
CA ARG A 370 -24.14 18.55 -25.73
C ARG A 370 -23.73 19.13 -24.38
N LEU A 371 -22.51 18.86 -23.92
CA LEU A 371 -22.00 19.33 -22.63
C LEU A 371 -21.77 20.85 -22.60
N ASP A 372 -21.50 21.47 -23.77
CA ASP A 372 -21.16 22.90 -23.90
C ASP A 372 -20.10 23.34 -22.85
N PRO A 373 -18.88 22.76 -22.90
CA PRO A 373 -17.92 22.91 -21.82
C PRO A 373 -17.20 24.27 -21.86
N LYS A 374 -17.33 25.06 -20.79
CA LYS A 374 -16.64 26.36 -20.65
C LYS A 374 -15.11 26.23 -20.67
N LYS A 375 -14.60 25.02 -20.39
CA LYS A 375 -13.19 24.65 -20.43
C LYS A 375 -13.01 23.17 -20.78
N ILE A 376 -11.94 22.83 -21.50
CA ILE A 376 -11.47 21.46 -21.68
C ILE A 376 -10.09 21.29 -21.05
N VAL A 377 -9.89 20.18 -20.32
CA VAL A 377 -8.59 19.79 -19.77
C VAL A 377 -8.15 18.47 -20.40
N ILE A 378 -7.12 18.53 -21.23
CA ILE A 378 -6.47 17.35 -21.82
C ILE A 378 -5.53 16.74 -20.79
N LEU A 379 -5.73 15.47 -20.49
CA LEU A 379 -4.93 14.69 -19.55
C LEU A 379 -3.89 13.88 -20.32
N GLY A 380 -2.61 14.17 -20.05
CA GLY A 380 -1.46 13.49 -20.65
C GLY A 380 -0.71 14.31 -21.72
N GLY A 381 0.50 13.83 -22.05
CA GLY A 381 1.38 14.44 -23.04
C GLY A 381 0.86 14.35 -24.48
N THR A 382 1.58 14.96 -25.43
CA THR A 382 1.22 14.93 -26.86
C THR A 382 1.27 13.55 -27.49
N GLY A 383 2.05 12.61 -26.91
CA GLY A 383 2.00 11.19 -27.30
C GLY A 383 0.78 10.42 -26.75
N ALA A 384 0.13 10.94 -25.70
CA ALA A 384 -1.12 10.38 -25.17
C ALA A 384 -2.33 10.95 -25.90
N VAL A 385 -2.41 12.28 -26.06
CA VAL A 385 -3.46 12.96 -26.83
C VAL A 385 -2.82 13.97 -27.76
N SER A 386 -2.84 13.71 -29.07
CA SER A 386 -2.07 14.46 -30.07
C SER A 386 -2.48 15.94 -30.19
N PRO A 387 -1.61 16.78 -30.78
CA PRO A 387 -2.01 18.13 -31.24
C PRO A 387 -3.12 18.10 -32.29
N GLY A 388 -3.31 16.97 -32.99
CA GLY A 388 -4.45 16.76 -33.89
C GLY A 388 -5.78 16.74 -33.12
N VAL A 389 -5.87 15.87 -32.11
CA VAL A 389 -7.05 15.79 -31.22
C VAL A 389 -7.26 17.10 -30.47
N GLN A 390 -6.19 17.78 -30.02
CA GLN A 390 -6.33 19.09 -29.39
C GLN A 390 -7.06 20.09 -30.31
N ARG A 391 -6.66 20.25 -31.58
CA ARG A 391 -7.38 21.08 -32.56
C ARG A 391 -8.79 20.60 -32.88
N GLN A 392 -9.13 19.35 -32.56
CA GLN A 392 -10.51 18.87 -32.62
C GLN A 392 -11.30 19.35 -31.39
N LEU A 393 -10.71 19.32 -30.18
CA LEU A 393 -11.29 19.79 -28.92
C LEU A 393 -11.44 21.33 -28.88
N ASP A 394 -10.52 22.07 -29.48
CA ASP A 394 -10.52 23.55 -29.58
C ASP A 394 -11.74 24.11 -30.36
N ARG A 395 -12.59 23.26 -30.94
CA ARG A 395 -13.88 23.65 -31.57
C ARG A 395 -15.07 23.63 -30.61
N TYR A 396 -14.92 23.02 -29.43
CA TYR A 396 -15.97 22.86 -28.42
C TYR A 396 -15.84 23.85 -27.26
N THR A 397 -14.73 24.61 -27.21
CA THR A 397 -14.47 25.57 -26.14
C THR A 397 -13.41 26.59 -26.59
N ALA A 398 -13.46 27.80 -26.03
CA ALA A 398 -12.37 28.77 -26.16
C ALA A 398 -11.21 28.52 -25.17
N SER A 399 -11.37 27.59 -24.22
CA SER A 399 -10.41 27.33 -23.14
C SER A 399 -9.96 25.87 -23.08
N THR A 400 -9.16 25.43 -24.05
CA THR A 400 -8.47 24.14 -23.95
C THR A 400 -7.14 24.30 -23.21
N THR A 401 -6.90 23.47 -22.20
CA THR A 401 -5.66 23.41 -21.44
C THR A 401 -5.14 21.97 -21.38
N ARG A 402 -3.86 21.78 -21.08
CA ARG A 402 -3.24 20.43 -21.01
C ARG A 402 -2.49 20.24 -19.70
N TRP A 403 -2.76 19.13 -19.02
CA TRP A 403 -2.03 18.67 -17.85
C TRP A 403 -1.17 17.47 -18.25
N SER A 404 0.10 17.73 -18.51
CA SER A 404 1.07 16.77 -19.03
C SER A 404 2.29 16.62 -18.12
N GLY A 405 3.06 15.55 -18.34
CA GLY A 405 4.36 15.29 -17.76
C GLY A 405 5.19 14.41 -18.71
N THR A 406 6.45 14.13 -18.36
CA THR A 406 7.32 13.19 -19.09
C THR A 406 6.84 11.74 -18.97
N ASP A 407 6.12 11.43 -17.90
CA ASP A 407 5.49 10.15 -17.61
C ASP A 407 4.24 10.34 -16.73
N ARG A 408 3.54 9.24 -16.46
CA ARG A 408 2.37 9.13 -15.57
C ARG A 408 2.55 9.70 -14.16
N TYR A 409 3.76 9.62 -13.60
CA TYR A 409 4.07 10.11 -12.26
C TYR A 409 4.19 11.62 -12.30
N ALA A 410 4.90 12.16 -13.29
CA ALA A 410 4.95 13.59 -13.57
C ALA A 410 3.55 14.17 -13.93
N VAL A 411 2.70 13.43 -14.64
CA VAL A 411 1.29 13.82 -14.86
C VAL A 411 0.56 13.94 -13.51
N SER A 412 0.67 12.95 -12.61
CA SER A 412 0.03 13.04 -11.29
C SER A 412 0.49 14.23 -10.44
N VAL A 413 1.77 14.64 -10.60
CA VAL A 413 2.31 15.87 -9.99
C VAL A 413 1.71 17.13 -10.64
N THR A 414 1.61 17.19 -11.96
CA THR A 414 0.97 18.32 -12.68
C THR A 414 -0.50 18.48 -12.28
N VAL A 415 -1.25 17.37 -12.21
CA VAL A 415 -2.65 17.34 -11.74
C VAL A 415 -2.76 17.82 -10.30
N SER A 416 -1.88 17.32 -9.41
CA SER A 416 -1.84 17.71 -8.01
C SER A 416 -1.59 19.21 -7.83
N ARG A 417 -0.62 19.79 -8.56
CA ARG A 417 -0.33 21.25 -8.52
C ARG A 417 -1.48 22.10 -9.03
N ALA A 418 -2.18 21.65 -10.07
CA ALA A 418 -3.27 22.40 -10.67
C ALA A 418 -4.55 22.40 -9.79
N ALA A 419 -4.76 21.34 -9.01
CA ALA A 419 -5.96 21.18 -8.17
C ALA A 419 -5.74 21.54 -6.68
N PHE A 420 -4.51 21.39 -6.17
CA PHE A 420 -4.16 21.55 -4.75
C PHE A 420 -2.95 22.50 -4.58
N PRO A 421 -3.05 23.77 -5.02
CA PRO A 421 -1.93 24.73 -4.95
C PRO A 421 -1.51 25.03 -3.50
N ASN A 422 -2.45 24.98 -2.54
CA ASN A 422 -2.27 25.41 -1.16
C ASN A 422 -2.03 24.25 -0.16
N GLY A 423 -1.67 23.06 -0.66
CA GLY A 423 -1.57 21.83 0.13
C GLY A 423 -2.84 20.99 0.13
N ALA A 424 -2.81 19.84 0.81
CA ALA A 424 -3.96 18.97 1.02
C ALA A 424 -3.78 18.11 2.27
N GLY A 425 -4.70 18.19 3.25
CA GLY A 425 -4.58 17.46 4.52
C GLY A 425 -4.65 15.93 4.40
N VAL A 426 -5.17 15.41 3.28
CA VAL A 426 -5.08 13.99 2.93
C VAL A 426 -4.47 13.83 1.54
N VAL A 427 -3.55 12.89 1.37
CA VAL A 427 -2.98 12.48 0.08
C VAL A 427 -3.15 10.97 -0.11
N TYR A 428 -3.50 10.53 -1.32
CA TYR A 428 -3.58 9.12 -1.67
C TYR A 428 -2.36 8.73 -2.53
N VAL A 429 -1.75 7.58 -2.25
CA VAL A 429 -0.57 7.07 -2.98
C VAL A 429 -0.87 5.69 -3.54
N ALA A 430 -0.87 5.56 -4.87
CA ALA A 430 -1.19 4.33 -5.59
C ALA A 430 -0.15 3.96 -6.66
N ASN A 431 -0.08 2.68 -7.02
CA ASN A 431 0.84 2.21 -8.06
C ASN A 431 0.37 2.64 -9.47
N GLY A 432 1.22 3.38 -10.20
CA GLY A 432 0.93 3.89 -11.54
C GLY A 432 0.99 2.86 -12.67
N LEU A 433 1.35 1.60 -12.39
CA LEU A 433 1.33 0.48 -13.33
C LEU A 433 0.11 -0.42 -13.09
N THR A 434 -0.30 -0.63 -11.83
CA THR A 434 -1.44 -1.49 -11.45
C THR A 434 -2.67 -0.66 -11.04
N SER A 435 -3.37 -0.12 -12.05
CA SER A 435 -4.44 0.88 -11.90
C SER A 435 -5.64 0.55 -10.98
N ALA A 436 -5.88 -0.73 -10.65
CA ALA A 436 -7.11 -1.15 -9.97
C ALA A 436 -7.30 -0.51 -8.58
N ASP A 437 -6.22 -0.46 -7.78
CA ASP A 437 -6.26 0.07 -6.40
C ASP A 437 -6.41 1.61 -6.39
N ALA A 438 -6.03 2.28 -7.48
CA ALA A 438 -6.27 3.71 -7.66
C ALA A 438 -7.73 4.01 -8.05
N LEU A 439 -8.38 3.11 -8.81
CA LEU A 439 -9.75 3.28 -9.30
C LEU A 439 -10.79 3.19 -8.19
N SER A 440 -10.69 2.19 -7.31
CA SER A 440 -11.62 2.04 -6.18
C SER A 440 -11.48 3.18 -5.17
N ALA A 441 -10.29 3.78 -5.06
CA ALA A 441 -10.01 4.90 -4.18
C ALA A 441 -10.30 6.28 -4.77
N ALA A 442 -10.35 6.45 -6.10
CA ALA A 442 -10.64 7.74 -6.73
C ALA A 442 -11.97 8.38 -6.28
N PRO A 443 -13.08 7.63 -6.07
CA PRO A 443 -14.30 8.15 -5.45
C PRO A 443 -14.08 8.73 -4.06
N VAL A 444 -13.29 8.04 -3.23
CA VAL A 444 -12.96 8.46 -1.87
C VAL A 444 -12.04 9.70 -1.88
N ALA A 445 -11.04 9.72 -2.76
CA ALA A 445 -10.14 10.87 -2.91
C ALA A 445 -10.88 12.12 -3.40
N GLY A 446 -11.82 11.99 -4.35
CA GLY A 446 -12.67 13.10 -4.79
C GLY A 446 -13.61 13.60 -3.67
N LYS A 447 -14.30 12.67 -2.98
CA LYS A 447 -15.13 12.95 -1.79
C LYS A 447 -14.36 13.69 -0.69
N ASN A 448 -13.12 13.28 -0.43
CA ASN A 448 -12.25 13.85 0.60
C ASN A 448 -11.43 15.06 0.11
N ARG A 449 -11.64 15.51 -1.14
CA ARG A 449 -10.93 16.65 -1.77
C ARG A 449 -9.41 16.51 -1.69
N ALA A 450 -8.91 15.35 -2.13
CA ALA A 450 -7.53 14.92 -1.99
C ALA A 450 -6.91 14.46 -3.34
N PRO A 451 -5.60 14.71 -3.59
CA PRO A 451 -4.91 14.19 -4.77
C PRO A 451 -4.62 12.69 -4.66
N VAL A 452 -4.62 12.00 -5.81
CA VAL A 452 -4.00 10.68 -5.98
C VAL A 452 -2.65 10.86 -6.68
N LEU A 453 -1.56 10.70 -5.94
CA LEU A 453 -0.20 10.63 -6.46
C LEU A 453 0.14 9.21 -6.90
N LEU A 454 0.83 9.07 -8.04
CA LEU A 454 1.24 7.77 -8.57
C LEU A 454 2.70 7.45 -8.22
N THR A 455 2.97 6.19 -7.86
CA THR A 455 4.32 5.68 -7.53
C THR A 455 4.66 4.41 -8.32
N GLN A 456 5.94 4.03 -8.37
CA GLN A 456 6.34 2.66 -8.74
C GLN A 456 6.18 1.75 -7.51
N ALA A 457 6.19 0.42 -7.71
CA ALA A 457 6.02 -0.53 -6.61
C ALA A 457 7.16 -0.48 -5.57
N GLY A 458 8.42 -0.46 -6.04
CA GLY A 458 9.61 -0.50 -5.18
C GLY A 458 10.17 0.86 -4.75
N SER A 459 9.75 1.95 -5.40
CA SER A 459 10.35 3.28 -5.28
C SER A 459 9.38 4.41 -5.60
N MET A 460 9.36 5.46 -4.78
CA MET A 460 8.68 6.71 -5.11
C MET A 460 9.58 7.59 -5.99
N PRO A 461 9.14 8.02 -7.19
CA PRO A 461 9.92 8.94 -8.03
C PRO A 461 10.19 10.28 -7.33
N ALA A 462 11.37 10.87 -7.53
CA ALA A 462 11.79 12.08 -6.82
C ALA A 462 10.83 13.27 -6.99
N ALA A 463 10.23 13.44 -8.17
CA ALA A 463 9.20 14.46 -8.41
C ALA A 463 7.94 14.26 -7.54
N VAL A 464 7.57 13.00 -7.25
CA VAL A 464 6.43 12.63 -6.42
C VAL A 464 6.76 12.82 -4.94
N GLN A 465 8.00 12.52 -4.52
CA GLN A 465 8.49 12.83 -3.17
C GLN A 465 8.46 14.34 -2.89
N ALA A 466 8.96 15.15 -3.84
CA ALA A 466 8.94 16.60 -3.75
C ALA A 466 7.51 17.18 -3.75
N GLU A 467 6.58 16.55 -4.47
CA GLU A 467 5.18 16.96 -4.48
C GLU A 467 4.45 16.58 -3.19
N LEU A 468 4.67 15.38 -2.66
CA LEU A 468 4.18 14.97 -1.34
C LEU A 468 4.65 15.95 -0.24
N LYS A 469 5.92 16.36 -0.29
CA LYS A 469 6.47 17.39 0.62
C LYS A 469 5.86 18.78 0.41
N ARG A 470 5.47 19.14 -0.82
CA ARG A 470 4.78 20.40 -1.12
C ARG A 470 3.34 20.41 -0.59
N LEU A 471 2.69 19.24 -0.55
CA LEU A 471 1.30 19.11 -0.10
C LEU A 471 1.15 19.20 1.42
N ASP A 472 2.22 18.89 2.17
CA ASP A 472 2.33 18.93 3.63
C ASP A 472 1.15 18.29 4.38
N PRO A 473 0.77 17.04 4.06
CA PRO A 473 -0.48 16.44 4.53
C PRO A 473 -0.43 15.99 5.99
N ASP A 474 -1.56 16.15 6.68
CA ASP A 474 -1.83 15.53 7.99
C ASP A 474 -1.90 14.00 7.89
N ARG A 475 -2.29 13.46 6.72
CA ARG A 475 -2.45 12.02 6.49
C ARG A 475 -2.14 11.61 5.04
N VAL A 476 -1.49 10.48 4.87
CA VAL A 476 -1.31 9.79 3.59
C VAL A 476 -1.95 8.42 3.67
N VAL A 477 -2.63 8.00 2.61
CA VAL A 477 -3.19 6.65 2.48
C VAL A 477 -2.49 5.93 1.34
N VAL A 478 -1.70 4.91 1.68
CA VAL A 478 -1.11 4.00 0.70
C VAL A 478 -2.16 2.97 0.27
N LEU A 479 -2.38 2.87 -1.03
CA LEU A 479 -3.41 2.02 -1.63
C LEU A 479 -2.80 0.74 -2.19
N GLY A 480 -3.42 -0.40 -1.84
CA GLY A 480 -3.01 -1.72 -2.27
C GLY A 480 -2.05 -2.43 -1.30
N GLY A 481 -1.86 -3.73 -1.53
CA GLY A 481 -0.92 -4.56 -0.76
C GLY A 481 0.55 -4.21 -1.02
N THR A 482 1.47 -4.84 -0.29
CA THR A 482 2.92 -4.60 -0.42
C THR A 482 3.50 -5.02 -1.77
N GLY A 483 2.81 -5.87 -2.54
CA GLY A 483 3.13 -6.15 -3.95
C GLY A 483 2.72 -5.03 -4.92
N ALA A 484 1.73 -4.21 -4.56
CA ALA A 484 1.33 -3.04 -5.33
C ALA A 484 2.19 -1.82 -4.95
N VAL A 485 2.25 -1.47 -3.67
CA VAL A 485 3.12 -0.39 -3.15
C VAL A 485 3.92 -0.94 -1.98
N SER A 486 5.23 -1.12 -2.14
CA SER A 486 6.09 -1.79 -1.15
C SER A 486 6.15 -1.10 0.21
N ALA A 487 6.63 -1.83 1.22
CA ALA A 487 6.98 -1.27 2.51
C ALA A 487 8.08 -0.19 2.37
N THR A 488 9.03 -0.35 1.44
CA THR A 488 10.04 0.66 1.10
C THR A 488 9.40 1.99 0.72
N VAL A 489 8.37 1.97 -0.14
CA VAL A 489 7.66 3.19 -0.54
C VAL A 489 6.84 3.77 0.62
N GLN A 490 6.17 2.94 1.42
CA GLN A 490 5.47 3.41 2.62
C GLN A 490 6.43 4.10 3.61
N ASN A 491 7.63 3.55 3.79
CA ASN A 491 8.67 4.15 4.64
C ASN A 491 9.23 5.44 4.02
N GLN A 492 9.34 5.53 2.69
CA GLN A 492 9.68 6.79 2.01
C GLN A 492 8.62 7.87 2.28
N VAL A 493 7.33 7.54 2.13
CA VAL A 493 6.22 8.45 2.47
C VAL A 493 6.33 8.90 3.94
N ALA A 494 6.52 7.97 4.88
CA ALA A 494 6.62 8.27 6.31
C ALA A 494 7.87 9.07 6.69
N SER A 495 8.91 9.08 5.85
CA SER A 495 10.10 9.95 6.02
C SER A 495 9.94 11.35 5.41
N ILE A 496 8.86 11.58 4.65
CA ILE A 496 8.56 12.86 3.98
C ILE A 496 7.47 13.63 4.74
N THR A 497 6.52 12.92 5.35
CA THR A 497 5.47 13.48 6.20
C THR A 497 5.90 13.58 7.66
N ARG A 498 5.16 14.36 8.45
CA ARG A 498 5.46 14.62 9.86
C ARG A 498 4.96 13.50 10.78
#